data_AF-A0A2R6RCF8-F1
#
_entry.id   AF-A0A2R6RCF8-F1
#
_cell.length_a   1.000
_cell.length_b   1.000
_cell.length_c   1.000
_cell.angle_alpha   90.00
_cell.angle_beta   90.00
_cell.angle_gamma   90.00
#
_symmetry.space_group_name_H-M   'P 1'
#
loop_
_entity.id
_entity.type
_entity.pdbx_description
1 polymer ?
#
loop_
_entity_poly.entity_id
_entity_poly.type
_entity_poly.pdbx_seq_one_letter_code
_entity_poly.pdbx_strand_id
1 'polypeptide(L)'
;MLRQFLLFIWTLLLICMVECNPPEDPIKCSSANVNCTITNTYGAFADRSVCRAAEVAYPTTEEELISVVATATKNRRKIKVATRSSHSVPKLVCPDGDDGLIISTKFLNRIVKIDNSSMRMSVESGMLLRELIHDAAKAGLALPYAPYWWGLTMGGLIGTGAHGSTLWGIGSAVHDYVVELRIVTPAGPDEGYAKVRTLANGDPDLDAARVSLGVLGVISQVILFIYFFNHTWGFTSNVC
;
A
#
# COMPACT_ATOMS: atom_id res chain seq x y z
N MET A 1 -44.52 25.65 16.61
CA MET A 1 -44.17 25.05 15.29
C MET A 1 -42.87 25.60 14.71
N LEU A 2 -42.69 26.92 14.55
CA LEU A 2 -41.47 27.51 13.95
C LEU A 2 -40.15 27.13 14.66
N ARG A 3 -40.15 27.10 16.00
CA ARG A 3 -38.98 26.71 16.80
C ARG A 3 -38.57 25.25 16.63
N GLN A 4 -39.53 24.34 16.47
CA GLN A 4 -39.26 22.92 16.21
C GLN A 4 -38.77 22.71 14.77
N PHE A 5 -39.30 23.48 13.81
CA PHE A 5 -38.85 23.45 12.42
C PHE A 5 -37.41 23.98 12.27
N LEU A 6 -37.08 25.07 12.97
CA LEU A 6 -35.71 25.63 13.02
C LEU A 6 -34.72 24.67 13.71
N LEU A 7 -35.12 24.00 14.79
CA LEU A 7 -34.31 22.97 15.44
C LEU A 7 -34.07 21.77 14.52
N PHE A 8 -35.09 21.36 13.75
CA PHE A 8 -34.98 20.26 12.80
C PHE A 8 -34.05 20.59 11.61
N ILE A 9 -34.14 21.82 11.09
CA ILE A 9 -33.23 22.33 10.05
C ILE A 9 -31.79 22.44 10.57
N TRP A 10 -31.60 22.92 11.81
CA TRP A 10 -30.29 22.95 12.45
C TRP A 10 -29.71 21.56 12.68
N THR A 11 -30.51 20.57 13.11
CA THR A 11 -30.04 19.19 13.21
C THR A 11 -29.74 18.58 11.85
N LEU A 12 -30.53 18.88 10.80
CA LEU A 12 -30.21 18.45 9.43
C LEU A 12 -28.89 19.06 8.92
N LEU A 13 -28.65 20.35 9.20
CA LEU A 13 -27.41 21.04 8.83
C LEU A 13 -26.19 20.52 9.60
N LEU A 14 -26.35 20.14 10.87
CA LEU A 14 -25.30 19.51 11.68
C LEU A 14 -24.98 18.07 11.23
N ILE A 15 -25.96 17.37 10.63
CA ILE A 15 -25.76 16.02 10.06
C ILE A 15 -25.03 16.07 8.70
N CYS A 16 -25.00 17.22 8.03
CA CYS A 16 -24.57 17.33 6.64
C CYS A 16 -23.08 17.61 6.36
N MET A 17 -22.17 17.69 7.34
CA MET A 17 -20.77 18.09 7.04
C MET A 17 -19.71 17.36 7.88
N VAL A 18 -19.83 16.03 8.04
CA VAL A 18 -18.61 15.24 8.28
C VAL A 18 -18.10 14.80 6.91
N GLU A 19 -17.44 15.72 6.21
CA GLU A 19 -16.70 15.36 5.01
C GLU A 19 -15.47 14.56 5.45
N CYS A 20 -15.56 13.23 5.36
CA CYS A 20 -14.39 12.36 5.42
C CYS A 20 -13.58 12.54 4.14
N ASN A 21 -12.79 13.60 4.08
CA ASN A 21 -11.88 13.81 2.98
C ASN A 21 -10.72 12.80 3.09
N PRO A 22 -10.51 11.93 2.09
CA PRO A 22 -9.34 11.08 2.08
C PRO A 22 -8.08 11.96 2.12
N PRO A 23 -6.96 11.48 2.70
CA PRO A 23 -5.71 12.22 2.68
C PRO A 23 -5.37 12.66 1.26
N GLU A 24 -4.85 13.89 1.13
CA GLU A 24 -4.33 14.38 -0.14
C GLU A 24 -3.24 13.46 -0.69
N ASP A 25 -2.95 13.57 -1.99
CA ASP A 25 -1.79 12.88 -2.56
C ASP A 25 -0.51 13.35 -1.83
N PRO A 26 0.27 12.43 -1.24
CA PRO A 26 1.45 12.78 -0.48
C PRO A 26 2.57 13.37 -1.37
N ILE A 27 2.50 13.20 -2.69
CA ILE A 27 3.50 13.67 -3.63
C ILE A 27 3.02 14.96 -4.30
N LYS A 28 3.81 16.03 -4.17
CA LYS A 28 3.55 17.33 -4.81
C LYS A 28 4.75 17.73 -5.67
N CYS A 29 4.54 17.89 -6.97
CA CYS A 29 5.58 18.27 -7.93
C CYS A 29 5.31 19.65 -8.52
N SER A 30 6.38 20.41 -8.78
CA SER A 30 6.29 21.76 -9.35
C SER A 30 5.94 21.77 -10.85
N SER A 31 6.26 20.69 -11.56
CA SER A 31 5.91 20.46 -12.97
C SER A 31 5.69 18.96 -13.18
N ALA A 32 5.26 18.55 -14.38
CA ALA A 32 4.81 17.19 -14.72
C ALA A 32 5.78 16.10 -14.22
N ASN A 33 5.54 15.61 -13.01
CA ASN A 33 6.30 14.59 -12.28
C ASN A 33 7.77 14.91 -11.98
N VAL A 34 8.20 16.18 -12.00
CA VAL A 34 9.59 16.56 -11.67
C VAL A 34 9.67 17.64 -10.59
N ASN A 35 10.80 17.66 -9.88
CA ASN A 35 11.05 18.49 -8.71
C ASN A 35 9.90 18.37 -7.70
N CYS A 36 9.88 17.21 -7.06
CA CYS A 36 8.81 16.73 -6.22
C CYS A 36 9.18 16.80 -4.75
N THR A 37 8.16 16.96 -3.92
CA THR A 37 8.21 16.78 -2.49
C THR A 37 7.27 15.65 -2.10
N ILE A 38 7.63 14.89 -1.09
CA ILE A 38 6.76 13.86 -0.52
C ILE A 38 6.57 14.14 0.98
N THR A 39 5.34 13.95 1.46
CA THR A 39 5.01 13.98 2.88
C THR A 39 4.40 12.65 3.30
N ASN A 40 4.18 12.45 4.60
CA ASN A 40 3.31 11.37 5.05
C ASN A 40 1.86 11.85 5.13
N THR A 41 0.94 10.96 5.50
CA THR A 41 -0.49 11.30 5.65
C THR A 41 -0.77 12.45 6.62
N TYR A 42 0.17 12.77 7.52
CA TYR A 42 0.04 13.83 8.52
C TYR A 42 0.53 15.18 8.00
N GLY A 43 0.97 15.25 6.75
CA GLY A 43 1.48 16.44 6.08
C GLY A 43 2.96 16.72 6.35
N ALA A 44 3.62 16.02 7.28
CA ALA A 44 5.05 16.15 7.56
C ALA A 44 5.62 14.92 8.28
N PHE A 45 6.87 14.59 7.98
CA PHE A 45 7.61 13.56 8.73
C PHE A 45 8.01 14.06 10.14
N ALA A 46 8.41 13.12 11.01
CA ALA A 46 8.65 13.38 12.43
C ALA A 46 9.63 14.53 12.73
N ASP A 47 10.70 14.67 11.95
CA ASP A 47 11.71 15.72 12.10
C ASP A 47 11.34 17.03 11.37
N ARG A 48 10.17 17.07 10.72
CA ARG A 48 9.65 18.18 9.89
C ARG A 48 10.52 18.59 8.71
N SER A 49 11.57 17.83 8.39
CA SER A 49 12.40 18.13 7.22
C SER A 49 11.64 17.80 5.93
N VAL A 50 11.80 18.67 4.94
CA VAL A 50 11.23 18.46 3.60
C VAL A 50 11.96 17.30 2.93
N CYS A 51 11.17 16.38 2.38
CA CYS A 51 11.65 15.24 1.65
C CYS A 51 11.48 15.50 0.15
N ARG A 52 12.59 15.60 -0.57
CA ARG A 52 12.63 15.97 -2.00
C ARG A 52 12.96 14.77 -2.87
N ALA A 53 12.57 14.86 -4.14
CA ALA A 53 12.94 13.91 -5.17
C ALA A 53 12.98 14.65 -6.53
N ALA A 54 13.88 14.22 -7.40
CA ALA A 54 14.02 14.82 -8.72
C ALA A 54 12.80 14.54 -9.59
N GLU A 55 12.22 13.35 -9.43
CA GLU A 55 11.08 12.89 -10.22
C GLU A 55 10.28 11.82 -9.49
N VAL A 56 9.06 11.60 -9.99
CA VAL A 56 8.18 10.50 -9.59
C VAL A 56 7.71 9.72 -10.81
N ALA A 57 7.65 8.39 -10.69
CA ALA A 57 7.02 7.51 -11.65
C ALA A 57 5.75 6.90 -11.07
N TYR A 58 4.74 6.71 -11.92
CA TYR A 58 3.43 6.15 -11.57
C TYR A 58 3.11 4.96 -12.47
N PRO A 59 3.84 3.82 -12.35
CA PRO A 59 3.55 2.65 -13.15
C PRO A 59 2.12 2.14 -12.90
N THR A 60 1.49 1.67 -13.97
CA THR A 60 0.14 1.07 -13.98
C THR A 60 0.19 -0.44 -14.25
N THR A 61 1.35 -0.96 -14.64
CA THR A 61 1.61 -2.37 -14.92
C THR A 61 2.95 -2.82 -14.32
N GLU A 62 3.15 -4.13 -14.18
CA GLU A 62 4.44 -4.66 -13.71
C GLU A 62 5.55 -4.40 -14.74
N GLU A 63 5.22 -4.43 -16.03
CA GLU A 63 6.14 -4.12 -17.13
C GLU A 63 6.64 -2.67 -17.08
N GLU A 64 5.74 -1.72 -16.83
CA GLU A 64 6.14 -0.32 -16.60
C GLU A 64 7.01 -0.19 -15.35
N LEU A 65 6.67 -0.88 -14.26
CA LEU A 65 7.47 -0.89 -13.04
C LEU A 65 8.89 -1.42 -13.30
N ILE A 66 9.03 -2.53 -14.05
CA ILE A 66 10.33 -3.09 -14.44
C ILE A 66 11.12 -2.07 -15.25
N SER A 67 10.50 -1.42 -16.25
CA SER A 67 11.15 -0.41 -17.09
C SER A 67 11.67 0.79 -16.27
N VAL A 68 10.87 1.27 -15.31
CA VAL A 68 11.25 2.36 -14.40
C VAL A 68 12.43 1.95 -13.52
N VAL A 69 12.39 0.77 -12.89
CA VAL A 69 13.49 0.27 -12.04
C VAL A 69 14.76 0.05 -12.87
N ALA A 70 14.65 -0.51 -14.07
CA ALA A 70 15.77 -0.73 -14.98
C ALA A 70 16.45 0.58 -15.38
N THR A 71 15.66 1.59 -15.77
CA THR A 71 16.15 2.91 -16.17
C THR A 71 16.87 3.60 -15.01
N ALA A 72 16.26 3.60 -13.82
CA ALA A 72 16.87 4.21 -12.64
C ALA A 72 18.15 3.48 -12.22
N THR A 73 18.17 2.14 -12.27
CA THR A 73 19.34 1.31 -11.96
C THR A 73 20.48 1.58 -12.95
N LYS A 74 20.18 1.61 -14.25
CA LYS A 74 21.16 1.96 -15.31
C LYS A 74 21.78 3.34 -15.09
N ASN A 75 20.97 4.30 -14.65
CA ASN A 75 21.40 5.66 -14.36
C ASN A 75 21.97 5.85 -12.94
N ARG A 76 22.11 4.77 -12.15
CA ARG A 76 22.59 4.79 -10.75
C ARG A 76 21.82 5.76 -9.86
N ARG A 77 20.52 5.94 -10.10
CA ARG A 77 19.63 6.78 -9.29
C ARG A 77 19.16 6.02 -8.06
N LYS A 78 19.07 6.72 -6.93
CA LYS A 78 18.42 6.18 -5.72
C LYS A 78 16.92 6.09 -5.97
N ILE A 79 16.34 4.95 -5.59
CA ILE A 79 14.90 4.67 -5.75
C ILE A 79 14.28 4.56 -4.37
N LYS A 80 13.12 5.18 -4.18
CA LYS A 80 12.24 4.93 -3.04
C LYS A 80 10.82 4.68 -3.50
N VAL A 81 10.11 3.85 -2.75
CA VAL A 81 8.73 3.48 -3.06
C VAL A 81 7.79 4.28 -2.18
N ALA A 82 6.82 4.96 -2.80
CA ALA A 82 5.74 5.63 -2.12
C ALA A 82 4.45 4.86 -2.29
N THR A 83 3.77 4.59 -1.18
CA THR A 83 2.40 4.06 -1.21
C THR A 83 1.42 5.19 -1.46
N ARG A 84 0.18 4.85 -1.85
CA ARG A 84 -0.89 5.82 -2.09
C ARG A 84 -1.09 6.83 -0.94
N SER A 85 -0.86 6.40 0.29
CA SER A 85 -1.13 7.21 1.49
C SER A 85 0.14 7.66 2.22
N SER A 86 1.33 7.15 1.84
CA SER A 86 2.61 7.45 2.50
C SER A 86 2.51 7.46 4.04
N HIS A 87 1.81 6.49 4.64
CA HIS A 87 1.36 6.60 6.04
C HIS A 87 2.46 6.31 7.09
N SER A 88 3.68 5.97 6.68
CA SER A 88 4.76 5.70 7.63
C SER A 88 5.18 6.98 8.36
N VAL A 89 5.28 6.91 9.70
CA VAL A 89 5.87 7.99 10.50
C VAL A 89 7.36 8.16 10.18
N PRO A 90 8.18 7.08 10.09
CA PRO A 90 9.55 7.18 9.62
C PRO A 90 9.62 7.55 8.13
N LYS A 91 10.74 8.17 7.74
CA LYS A 91 11.04 8.64 6.39
C LYS A 91 11.48 7.54 5.42
N LEU A 92 10.78 6.41 5.41
CA LEU A 92 11.17 5.26 4.58
C LEU A 92 11.17 5.61 3.09
N VAL A 93 10.27 6.51 2.69
CA VAL A 93 10.03 6.94 1.31
C VAL A 93 10.97 8.05 0.83
N CYS A 94 11.83 8.59 1.70
CA CYS A 94 12.70 9.69 1.35
C CYS A 94 13.98 9.20 0.68
N PRO A 95 14.25 9.60 -0.58
CA PRO A 95 15.57 9.38 -1.15
C PRO A 95 16.56 10.31 -0.44
N ASP A 96 17.82 9.88 -0.33
CA ASP A 96 18.85 10.77 0.18
C ASP A 96 19.18 11.83 -0.88
N GLY A 97 19.11 13.10 -0.50
CA GLY A 97 19.34 14.23 -1.41
C GLY A 97 18.15 14.51 -2.32
N ASP A 98 18.40 15.30 -3.37
CA ASP A 98 17.33 15.81 -4.26
C ASP A 98 17.26 15.06 -5.60
N ASP A 99 18.23 14.19 -5.91
CA ASP A 99 18.37 13.51 -7.22
C ASP A 99 17.64 12.15 -7.32
N GLY A 100 16.92 11.76 -6.27
CA GLY A 100 16.25 10.47 -6.19
C GLY A 100 14.98 10.38 -7.03
N LEU A 101 14.59 9.14 -7.35
CA LEU A 101 13.32 8.78 -7.96
C LEU A 101 12.36 8.21 -6.92
N ILE A 102 11.12 8.73 -6.89
CA ILE A 102 10.01 8.06 -6.22
C ILE A 102 9.27 7.17 -7.21
N ILE A 103 8.98 5.93 -6.84
CA ILE A 103 8.03 5.07 -7.54
C ILE A 103 6.75 5.01 -6.71
N SER A 104 5.68 5.60 -7.20
CA SER A 104 4.36 5.54 -6.57
C SER A 104 3.61 4.29 -7.02
N THR A 105 3.20 3.45 -6.07
CA THR A 105 2.41 2.25 -6.39
C THR A 105 0.91 2.54 -6.52
N LYS A 106 0.50 3.81 -6.47
CA LYS A 106 -0.91 4.23 -6.41
C LYS A 106 -1.81 3.65 -7.52
N PHE A 107 -1.26 3.37 -8.71
CA PHE A 107 -2.00 2.79 -9.84
C PHE A 107 -1.72 1.30 -10.09
N LEU A 108 -0.89 0.67 -9.26
CA LEU A 108 -0.75 -0.79 -9.21
C LEU A 108 -1.74 -1.34 -8.19
N ASN A 109 -3.04 -1.23 -8.45
CA ASN A 109 -4.10 -1.48 -7.47
C ASN A 109 -5.17 -2.49 -7.91
N ARG A 110 -4.88 -3.35 -8.89
CA ARG A 110 -5.82 -4.33 -9.42
C ARG A 110 -5.83 -5.63 -8.61
N ILE A 111 -6.97 -6.31 -8.65
CA ILE A 111 -7.05 -7.73 -8.29
C ILE A 111 -6.46 -8.52 -9.45
N VAL A 112 -5.48 -9.37 -9.16
CA VAL A 112 -4.85 -10.25 -10.14
C VAL A 112 -5.64 -11.56 -10.26
N LYS A 113 -6.01 -12.16 -9.11
CA LYS A 113 -6.76 -13.42 -9.06
C LYS A 113 -7.45 -13.61 -7.72
N ILE A 114 -8.66 -14.17 -7.71
CA ILE A 114 -9.29 -14.74 -6.52
C ILE A 114 -9.50 -16.23 -6.77
N ASP A 115 -8.96 -17.07 -5.90
CA ASP A 115 -9.05 -18.53 -5.98
C ASP A 115 -9.73 -19.07 -4.72
N ASN A 116 -11.06 -19.23 -4.80
CA ASN A 116 -11.86 -19.66 -3.67
C ASN A 116 -11.53 -21.10 -3.22
N SER A 117 -11.11 -21.95 -4.17
CA SER A 117 -10.82 -23.36 -3.89
C SER A 117 -9.58 -23.55 -3.01
N SER A 118 -8.59 -22.69 -3.19
CA SER A 118 -7.36 -22.68 -2.40
C SER A 118 -7.31 -21.57 -1.35
N MET A 119 -8.40 -20.81 -1.24
CA MET A 119 -8.55 -19.63 -0.39
C MET A 119 -7.39 -18.64 -0.55
N ARG A 120 -7.08 -18.31 -1.80
CA ARG A 120 -6.01 -17.36 -2.13
C ARG A 120 -6.54 -16.14 -2.87
N MET A 121 -5.97 -14.99 -2.56
CA MET A 121 -6.22 -13.75 -3.29
C MET A 121 -4.89 -13.12 -3.68
N SER A 122 -4.73 -12.86 -4.97
CA SER A 122 -3.58 -12.22 -5.58
C SER A 122 -3.94 -10.80 -5.98
N VAL A 123 -3.17 -9.82 -5.53
CA VAL A 123 -3.44 -8.39 -5.71
C VAL A 123 -2.16 -7.63 -6.01
N GLU A 124 -2.28 -6.50 -6.70
CA GLU A 124 -1.16 -5.57 -6.86
C GLU A 124 -0.90 -4.78 -5.55
N SER A 125 0.35 -4.38 -5.32
CA SER A 125 0.79 -3.86 -4.03
C SER A 125 0.19 -2.50 -3.63
N GLY A 126 -0.31 -1.73 -4.59
CA GLY A 126 -1.01 -0.47 -4.39
C GLY A 126 -2.48 -0.61 -4.01
N MET A 127 -3.06 -1.82 -4.05
CA MET A 127 -4.44 -2.07 -3.61
C MET A 127 -4.60 -1.64 -2.14
N LEU A 128 -5.68 -0.93 -1.83
CA LEU A 128 -5.99 -0.56 -0.45
C LEU A 128 -6.58 -1.74 0.31
N LEU A 129 -6.30 -1.80 1.62
CA LEU A 129 -6.84 -2.83 2.50
C LEU A 129 -8.37 -2.87 2.49
N ARG A 130 -9.02 -1.70 2.50
CA ARG A 130 -10.48 -1.61 2.39
C ARG A 130 -11.03 -2.24 1.10
N GLU A 131 -10.29 -2.12 -0.01
CA GLU A 131 -10.67 -2.66 -1.32
C GLU A 131 -10.50 -4.18 -1.29
N LEU A 132 -9.38 -4.66 -0.75
CA LEU A 132 -9.13 -6.09 -0.53
C LEU A 132 -10.21 -6.74 0.34
N ILE A 133 -10.57 -6.13 1.47
CA ILE A 133 -11.60 -6.66 2.38
C ILE A 133 -12.96 -6.73 1.67
N HIS A 134 -13.34 -5.66 0.97
CA HIS A 134 -14.59 -5.59 0.22
C HIS A 134 -14.69 -6.68 -0.85
N ASP A 135 -13.65 -6.84 -1.65
CA ASP A 135 -13.67 -7.81 -2.76
C ASP A 135 -13.48 -9.25 -2.28
N ALA A 136 -12.74 -9.48 -1.20
CA ALA A 136 -12.71 -10.78 -0.51
C ALA A 136 -14.11 -11.15 0.02
N ALA A 137 -14.82 -10.22 0.66
CA ALA A 137 -16.15 -10.46 1.21
C ALA A 137 -17.17 -10.83 0.11
N LYS A 138 -17.11 -10.17 -1.06
CA LYS A 138 -17.93 -10.56 -2.23
C LYS A 138 -17.68 -11.99 -2.70
N ALA A 139 -16.47 -12.49 -2.52
CA ALA A 139 -16.08 -13.87 -2.85
C ALA A 139 -16.39 -14.87 -1.72
N GLY A 140 -16.97 -14.43 -0.60
CA GLY A 140 -17.20 -15.27 0.58
C GLY A 140 -15.92 -15.57 1.36
N LEU A 141 -14.91 -14.71 1.23
CA LEU A 141 -13.61 -14.83 1.88
C LEU A 141 -13.36 -13.65 2.83
N ALA A 142 -12.38 -13.80 3.72
CA ALA A 142 -12.02 -12.83 4.75
C ALA A 142 -10.53 -12.87 5.08
N LEU A 143 -9.91 -11.69 5.21
CA LEU A 143 -8.64 -11.55 5.91
C LEU A 143 -8.93 -11.57 7.42
N PRO A 144 -8.31 -12.47 8.20
CA PRO A 144 -8.74 -12.70 9.59
C PRO A 144 -8.32 -11.57 10.53
N TYR A 145 -7.18 -10.92 10.26
CA TYR A 145 -6.67 -9.82 11.07
C TYR A 145 -6.11 -8.71 10.20
N ALA A 146 -6.36 -7.48 10.64
CA ALA A 146 -5.97 -6.25 9.96
C ALA A 146 -5.71 -5.14 11.00
N PRO A 147 -4.86 -4.16 10.69
CA PRO A 147 -4.77 -2.94 11.49
C PRO A 147 -6.10 -2.16 11.45
N TYR A 148 -6.32 -1.31 12.46
CA TYR A 148 -7.57 -0.55 12.59
C TYR A 148 -7.83 0.40 11.39
N TRP A 149 -6.76 0.97 10.82
CA TRP A 149 -6.88 1.90 9.70
C TRP A 149 -6.66 1.18 8.37
N TRP A 150 -7.72 1.11 7.56
CA TRP A 150 -7.75 0.39 6.29
C TRP A 150 -7.47 1.24 5.04
N GLY A 151 -7.02 2.48 5.23
CA GLY A 151 -6.50 3.36 4.16
C GLY A 151 -5.06 3.03 3.74
N LEU A 152 -4.52 1.90 4.20
CA LEU A 152 -3.18 1.41 3.89
C LEU A 152 -3.19 0.55 2.64
N THR A 153 -2.13 0.65 1.83
CA THR A 153 -1.92 -0.24 0.68
C THR A 153 -1.30 -1.57 1.11
N MET A 154 -1.55 -2.65 0.37
CA MET A 154 -1.00 -3.98 0.66
C MET A 154 0.54 -4.01 0.73
N GLY A 155 1.24 -3.35 -0.20
CA GLY A 155 2.70 -3.26 -0.19
C GLY A 155 3.23 -2.51 1.03
N GLY A 156 2.54 -1.46 1.46
CA GLY A 156 2.85 -0.75 2.70
C GLY A 156 2.67 -1.63 3.94
N LEU A 157 1.54 -2.32 4.06
CA LEU A 157 1.25 -3.22 5.18
C LEU A 157 2.33 -4.29 5.35
N ILE A 158 2.70 -4.93 4.24
CA ILE A 158 3.68 -6.02 4.24
C ILE A 158 5.08 -5.47 4.46
N GLY A 159 5.43 -4.38 3.77
CA GLY A 159 6.75 -3.76 3.86
C GLY A 159 7.07 -3.21 5.24
N THR A 160 6.07 -2.82 6.05
CA THR A 160 6.29 -2.25 7.39
C THR A 160 5.84 -3.14 8.54
N GLY A 161 5.40 -4.37 8.28
CA GLY A 161 4.98 -5.29 9.34
C GLY A 161 3.68 -4.89 10.05
N ALA A 162 2.73 -4.28 9.34
CA ALA A 162 1.46 -3.84 9.93
C ALA A 162 0.60 -5.03 10.38
N HIS A 163 -0.02 -4.90 11.55
CA HIS A 163 -0.74 -5.99 12.20
C HIS A 163 -2.01 -5.53 12.92
N GLY A 164 -2.94 -6.47 13.11
CA GLY A 164 -4.05 -6.35 14.06
C GLY A 164 -3.67 -6.93 15.42
N SER A 165 -4.65 -7.45 16.15
CA SER A 165 -4.45 -8.06 17.48
C SER A 165 -5.02 -9.47 17.51
N THR A 166 -4.22 -10.46 17.89
CA THR A 166 -4.67 -11.82 18.24
C THR A 166 -3.60 -12.55 19.05
N LEU A 167 -4.02 -13.58 19.79
CA LEU A 167 -3.15 -14.57 20.43
C LEU A 167 -3.26 -15.96 19.76
N TRP A 168 -4.00 -16.05 18.65
CA TRP A 168 -4.40 -17.29 18.02
C TRP A 168 -4.00 -17.33 16.54
N GLY A 169 -4.01 -18.53 15.96
CA GLY A 169 -3.71 -18.73 14.53
C GLY A 169 -2.23 -18.59 14.23
N ILE A 170 -1.92 -18.17 13.00
CA ILE A 170 -0.54 -18.00 12.52
C ILE A 170 0.08 -16.64 12.86
N GLY A 171 -0.72 -15.72 13.39
CA GLY A 171 -0.28 -14.38 13.78
C GLY A 171 -1.30 -13.29 13.43
N SER A 172 -1.03 -12.06 13.91
CA SER A 172 -1.89 -10.89 13.66
C SER A 172 -1.39 -9.99 12.55
N ALA A 173 -0.19 -10.23 12.02
CA ALA A 173 0.40 -9.39 11.00
C ALA A 173 -0.11 -9.78 9.62
N VAL A 174 -0.36 -8.79 8.76
CA VAL A 174 -0.88 -9.04 7.41
C VAL A 174 0.12 -9.87 6.60
N HIS A 175 1.42 -9.72 6.86
CA HIS A 175 2.46 -10.48 6.18
C HIS A 175 2.54 -11.96 6.60
N ASP A 176 1.96 -12.36 7.74
CA ASP A 176 1.87 -13.77 8.17
C ASP A 176 1.02 -14.58 7.18
N TYR A 177 0.08 -13.92 6.52
CA TYR A 177 -0.85 -14.51 5.55
C TYR A 177 -0.32 -14.51 4.11
N VAL A 178 0.86 -13.93 3.86
CA VAL A 178 1.46 -13.91 2.51
C VAL A 178 1.92 -15.33 2.16
N VAL A 179 1.51 -15.85 1.02
CA VAL A 179 2.01 -17.14 0.50
C VAL A 179 3.07 -16.97 -0.58
N GLU A 180 3.02 -15.83 -1.29
CA GLU A 180 3.95 -15.49 -2.36
C GLU A 180 4.01 -13.96 -2.53
N LEU A 181 5.20 -13.46 -2.84
CA LEU A 181 5.45 -12.08 -3.28
C LEU A 181 6.07 -12.08 -4.66
N ARG A 182 5.68 -11.12 -5.49
CA ARG A 182 6.46 -10.69 -6.65
C ARG A 182 7.13 -9.37 -6.30
N ILE A 183 8.45 -9.32 -6.44
CA ILE A 183 9.25 -8.13 -6.13
C ILE A 183 10.18 -7.81 -7.29
N VAL A 184 10.16 -6.55 -7.73
CA VAL A 184 11.07 -6.02 -8.74
C VAL A 184 12.32 -5.50 -8.05
N THR A 185 13.47 -6.06 -8.40
CA THR A 185 14.77 -5.75 -7.81
C THR A 185 15.74 -5.21 -8.86
N PRO A 186 16.67 -4.30 -8.51
CA PRO A 186 17.77 -3.92 -9.39
C PRO A 186 18.59 -5.14 -9.81
N ALA A 187 19.06 -5.15 -11.05
CA ALA A 187 19.87 -6.24 -11.60
C ALA A 187 21.06 -5.72 -12.43
N GLY A 188 21.92 -6.63 -12.89
CA GLY A 188 23.04 -6.29 -13.78
C GLY A 188 22.60 -5.97 -15.21
N PRO A 189 23.50 -5.43 -16.05
CA PRO A 189 23.23 -5.17 -17.47
C PRO A 189 22.76 -6.41 -18.24
N ASP A 190 23.31 -7.59 -17.91
CA ASP A 190 22.98 -8.87 -18.57
C ASP A 190 21.54 -9.33 -18.30
N GLU A 191 20.93 -8.83 -17.22
CA GLU A 191 19.54 -9.07 -16.84
C GLU A 191 18.63 -7.88 -17.16
N GLY A 192 19.13 -6.88 -17.93
CA GLY A 192 18.34 -5.72 -18.32
C GLY A 192 18.15 -4.68 -17.21
N TYR A 193 19.02 -4.64 -16.20
CA TYR A 193 19.03 -3.70 -15.07
C TYR A 193 17.89 -3.83 -14.05
N ALA A 194 16.90 -4.69 -14.27
CA ALA A 194 15.88 -5.03 -13.28
C ALA A 194 15.38 -6.45 -13.47
N LYS A 195 15.03 -7.12 -12.38
CA LYS A 195 14.53 -8.50 -12.37
C LYS A 195 13.33 -8.64 -11.47
N VAL A 196 12.31 -9.36 -11.95
CA VAL A 196 11.21 -9.84 -11.11
C VAL A 196 11.64 -11.12 -10.41
N ARG A 197 11.51 -11.13 -9.08
CA ARG A 197 11.67 -12.32 -8.25
C ARG A 197 10.31 -12.74 -7.72
N THR A 198 9.99 -14.02 -7.85
CA THR A 198 8.83 -14.64 -7.22
C THR A 198 9.32 -15.38 -5.98
N LEU A 199 8.91 -14.92 -4.80
CA LEU A 199 9.31 -15.48 -3.51
C LEU A 199 8.09 -16.17 -2.90
N ALA A 200 8.05 -17.50 -2.92
CA ALA A 200 6.96 -18.30 -2.36
C ALA A 200 7.37 -18.95 -1.03
N ASN A 201 6.41 -19.49 -0.29
CA ASN A 201 6.71 -20.23 0.94
C ASN A 201 7.82 -21.28 0.75
N GLY A 202 8.86 -21.22 1.59
CA GLY A 202 10.05 -22.06 1.48
C GLY A 202 11.24 -21.39 0.79
N ASP A 203 11.02 -20.25 0.11
CA ASP A 203 12.11 -19.39 -0.38
C ASP A 203 12.80 -18.70 0.83
N PRO A 204 14.14 -18.80 0.97
CA PRO A 204 14.85 -18.23 2.11
C PRO A 204 14.77 -16.70 2.19
N ASP A 205 14.47 -16.01 1.08
CA ASP A 205 14.40 -14.56 1.03
C ASP A 205 12.99 -14.01 1.29
N LEU A 206 11.96 -14.88 1.35
CA LEU A 206 10.58 -14.43 1.56
C LEU A 206 10.43 -13.68 2.89
N ASP A 207 11.03 -14.19 3.96
CA ASP A 207 10.95 -13.55 5.29
C ASP A 207 11.69 -12.21 5.35
N ALA A 208 12.73 -12.01 4.53
CA ALA A 208 13.38 -10.71 4.40
C ALA A 208 12.55 -9.74 3.54
N ALA A 209 11.85 -10.24 2.53
CA ALA A 209 10.95 -9.44 1.70
C ALA A 209 9.69 -9.00 2.46
N ARG A 210 9.17 -9.88 3.34
CA ARG A 210 8.22 -9.52 4.40
C ARG A 210 8.92 -8.50 5.32
N VAL A 211 8.29 -7.36 5.56
CA VAL A 211 8.88 -6.29 6.40
C VAL A 211 10.19 -5.72 5.83
N SER A 212 10.32 -5.68 4.51
CA SER A 212 11.52 -5.16 3.82
C SER A 212 11.77 -3.65 3.96
N LEU A 213 10.86 -2.89 4.59
CA LEU A 213 10.90 -1.43 4.72
C LEU A 213 11.06 -0.67 3.38
N GLY A 214 10.80 -1.35 2.25
CA GLY A 214 10.99 -0.82 0.90
C GLY A 214 12.45 -0.70 0.45
N VAL A 215 13.40 -1.40 1.10
CA VAL A 215 14.84 -1.33 0.74
C VAL A 215 15.33 -2.46 -0.17
N LEU A 216 14.60 -3.57 -0.26
CA LEU A 216 15.01 -4.74 -1.05
C LEU A 216 14.53 -4.70 -2.50
N GLY A 217 13.54 -3.85 -2.80
CA GLY A 217 12.92 -3.75 -4.12
C GLY A 217 11.51 -3.21 -4.03
N VAL A 218 10.81 -3.19 -5.16
CA VAL A 218 9.41 -2.77 -5.26
C VAL A 218 8.52 -4.00 -5.32
N ILE A 219 7.74 -4.26 -4.28
CA ILE A 219 6.73 -5.33 -4.31
C ILE A 219 5.70 -4.95 -5.38
N SER A 220 5.53 -5.77 -6.41
CA SER A 220 4.55 -5.54 -7.49
C SER A 220 3.23 -6.20 -7.16
N GLN A 221 3.27 -7.44 -6.68
CA GLN A 221 2.10 -8.24 -6.37
C GLN A 221 2.29 -9.07 -5.10
N VAL A 222 1.17 -9.39 -4.46
CA VAL A 222 1.09 -10.16 -3.24
C VAL A 222 0.02 -11.22 -3.42
N ILE A 223 0.33 -12.45 -3.03
CA ILE A 223 -0.65 -13.52 -2.87
C ILE A 223 -0.82 -13.78 -1.39
N LEU A 224 -2.06 -13.70 -0.90
CA LEU A 224 -2.44 -13.96 0.49
C LEU A 224 -3.27 -15.23 0.58
N PHE A 225 -3.06 -15.98 1.66
CA PHE A 225 -4.04 -16.91 2.18
C PHE A 225 -5.10 -16.14 2.96
N ILE A 226 -6.35 -16.33 2.58
CA ILE A 226 -7.51 -15.74 3.25
C ILE A 226 -8.45 -16.88 3.66
N TYR A 227 -9.41 -16.65 4.55
CA TYR A 227 -10.29 -17.69 5.06
C TYR A 227 -11.68 -17.57 4.48
N PHE A 228 -12.47 -18.63 4.51
CA PHE A 228 -13.91 -18.50 4.28
C PHE A 228 -14.54 -17.59 5.33
N PHE A 229 -15.40 -16.70 4.85
CA PHE A 229 -16.20 -15.82 5.70
C PHE A 229 -17.20 -16.69 6.49
N ASN A 230 -16.93 -16.89 7.78
CA ASN A 230 -17.89 -17.50 8.69
C ASN A 230 -18.64 -16.37 9.40
N HIS A 231 -19.98 -16.37 9.33
CA HIS A 231 -20.88 -15.31 9.81
C HIS A 231 -20.73 -14.93 11.30
N THR A 232 -19.88 -15.63 12.05
CA THR A 232 -19.60 -15.37 13.47
C THR A 232 -18.67 -14.17 13.71
N TRP A 233 -17.96 -13.67 12.71
CA TRP A 233 -17.02 -12.53 12.85
C TRP A 233 -17.40 -11.38 11.92
N GLY A 234 -18.50 -10.69 12.25
CA GLY A 234 -18.94 -9.50 11.53
C GLY A 234 -18.11 -8.27 11.89
N PHE A 235 -17.03 -7.99 11.14
CA PHE A 235 -16.48 -6.63 11.07
C PHE A 235 -17.19 -5.84 9.97
N THR A 236 -18.48 -5.55 10.17
CA THR A 236 -19.16 -4.49 9.41
C THR A 236 -19.08 -3.21 10.25
N SER A 237 -17.93 -2.56 10.23
CA SER A 237 -17.84 -1.21 10.78
C SER A 237 -17.75 -0.24 9.63
N ASN A 238 -18.88 0.34 9.22
CA ASN A 238 -18.93 1.56 8.42
C ASN A 238 -18.31 2.70 9.25
N VAL A 239 -16.99 2.71 9.39
CA VAL A 239 -16.24 3.80 10.02
C VAL A 239 -15.25 4.29 8.99
N CYS A 240 -15.51 5.50 8.50
CA CYS A 240 -14.66 6.19 7.55
C CYS A 240 -13.20 6.28 8.04
#